data_AF-A0A495JX47-F1
#
_entry.id   AF-A0A495JX47-F1
#
_cell.length_a   1.000
_cell.length_b   1.000
_cell.length_c   1.000
_cell.angle_alpha   90.00
_cell.angle_beta   90.00
_cell.angle_gamma   90.00
#
_symmetry.space_group_name_H-M   'P 1'
#
loop_
_entity.id
_entity.type
_entity.pdbx_description
1 polymer ?
#
loop_
_entity_poly.entity_id
_entity_poly.type
_entity_poly.pdbx_seq_one_letter_code
_entity_poly.pdbx_strand_id
1 'polypeptide(L)'
;MLTQGEHVLAASEGGGAALDQVFAVSAAAGVVSVMLLWVGYLHRTRKITWLASVAEWAGRRLNRPPWAALPIFLFTSTIICALFGFIWDVSLHIGKGRDEGPLANPAHYFILVGLFLLFIAGMLAVFLPYDKPGPAAIRITRTWYAPVGGVLMAGCGFYALVGFPLDDIWHRMFGQDVTLWGPTHLMLIGGAGLSLIAVVLLDREGRAAMGENAPADGWGNWLTRCMAFGGLVIGLSVFQIEYDFGVEQFRLVLQPMMIAGAAAFALVAVRMTLGPGSAIAAALFAIAIRGIVALVVGPALGAPISFFALYLGPAVVVELLALTPLIRRPVLFGAVSGLGVATLGLWIESWWIDAVYHYPWPTGMWAEALAMAIPVSIATGVCGALLAVILRGEPLPRPRLSAVAVVLTVLIVGGAVANGLRTEVPENARATITLTDVPSTDGRMVTAEVTIDPPGLVSDDPEWVSILSWQGGIENDRGLFIDPLERVGAGIYRSTEPVPVSGTWKTLLRVQDGTTMTAVPIFLPADPGIGAPEVAADSTMTREFMPEIKILQRERSFDYPSWLFMVAGLVVLACSLILIAALAWGAGRINNKQQETGARTDSRPTVQPQT
;
A
#
# COMPACT_ATOMS: atom_id res chain seq x y z
N MET A 1 29.41 -9.67 26.62
CA MET A 1 28.13 -10.42 26.47
C MET A 1 27.03 -9.95 27.43
N LEU A 2 27.30 -9.05 28.40
CA LEU A 2 26.29 -8.50 29.32
C LEU A 2 25.79 -7.08 28.94
N THR A 3 26.39 -6.41 27.96
CA THR A 3 26.05 -5.03 27.58
C THR A 3 25.04 -4.90 26.44
N GLN A 4 24.71 -5.97 25.71
CA GLN A 4 23.71 -5.91 24.63
C GLN A 4 22.26 -6.04 25.13
N GLY A 5 22.04 -6.55 26.35
CA GLY A 5 20.70 -6.68 26.93
C GLY A 5 20.09 -5.36 27.43
N GLU A 6 20.91 -4.40 27.83
CA GLU A 6 20.44 -3.12 28.36
C GLU A 6 19.95 -2.16 27.26
N HIS A 7 20.51 -2.25 26.05
CA HIS A 7 20.07 -1.41 24.92
C HIS A 7 18.66 -1.75 24.39
N VAL A 8 18.16 -2.97 24.61
CA VAL A 8 16.80 -3.36 24.20
C VAL A 8 15.72 -2.77 25.13
N LEU A 9 16.10 -2.39 26.36
CA LEU A 9 15.20 -1.93 27.41
C LEU A 9 15.18 -0.39 27.57
N ALA A 10 16.22 0.31 27.12
CA ALA A 10 16.29 1.77 27.21
C ALA A 10 15.53 2.43 26.04
N ALA A 11 14.36 3.00 26.34
CA ALA A 11 13.70 3.94 25.43
C ALA A 11 14.53 5.24 25.39
N SER A 12 15.35 5.42 24.35
CA SER A 12 15.75 6.76 23.94
C SER A 12 14.60 7.36 23.13
N GLU A 13 14.52 8.68 23.01
CA GLU A 13 13.50 9.32 22.16
C GLU A 13 13.50 8.81 20.70
N GLY A 14 14.57 8.13 20.25
CA GLY A 14 14.69 7.48 18.93
C GLY A 14 14.59 5.95 18.92
N GLY A 15 14.26 5.29 20.05
CA GLY A 15 14.32 3.84 20.21
C GLY A 15 13.00 3.21 20.65
N GLY A 16 12.10 2.95 19.69
CA GLY A 16 10.81 2.29 19.92
C GLY A 16 9.81 3.09 20.76
N ALA A 17 8.59 2.57 20.90
CA ALA A 17 7.54 3.15 21.73
C ALA A 17 7.85 2.99 23.23
N ALA A 18 7.40 3.97 24.03
CA ALA A 18 7.48 3.89 25.48
C ALA A 18 6.71 2.66 26.01
N LEU A 19 7.34 1.91 26.92
CA LEU A 19 6.82 0.61 27.38
C LEU A 19 5.44 0.71 28.04
N ASP A 20 5.16 1.80 28.75
CA ASP A 20 3.86 2.07 29.36
C ASP A 20 2.75 2.19 28.32
N GLN A 21 3.02 2.85 27.18
CA GLN A 21 2.09 2.93 26.05
C GLN A 21 1.88 1.55 25.40
N VAL A 22 2.95 0.77 25.22
CA VAL A 22 2.85 -0.62 24.71
C VAL A 22 1.98 -1.47 25.62
N PHE A 23 2.16 -1.37 26.95
CA PHE A 23 1.33 -2.08 27.92
C PHE A 23 -0.13 -1.62 27.88
N ALA A 24 -0.39 -0.31 27.78
CA ALA A 24 -1.73 0.24 27.72
C ALA A 24 -2.49 -0.25 26.47
N VAL A 25 -1.86 -0.18 25.29
CA VAL A 25 -2.44 -0.65 24.02
C VAL A 25 -2.65 -2.17 24.07
N SER A 26 -1.69 -2.93 24.58
CA SER A 26 -1.81 -4.39 24.73
C SER A 26 -2.93 -4.79 25.69
N ALA A 27 -3.07 -4.10 26.82
CA ALA A 27 -4.13 -4.33 27.79
C ALA A 27 -5.50 -3.99 27.20
N ALA A 28 -5.62 -2.85 26.52
CA ALA A 28 -6.85 -2.46 25.82
C ALA A 28 -7.23 -3.50 24.76
N ALA A 29 -6.29 -3.92 23.91
CA ALA A 29 -6.50 -4.96 22.92
C ALA A 29 -6.92 -6.30 23.56
N GLY A 30 -6.31 -6.66 24.70
CA GLY A 30 -6.67 -7.85 25.48
C GLY A 30 -8.10 -7.79 26.02
N VAL A 31 -8.50 -6.66 26.61
CA VAL A 31 -9.87 -6.44 27.12
C VAL A 31 -10.88 -6.55 25.98
N VAL A 32 -10.66 -5.85 24.87
CA VAL A 32 -11.57 -5.90 23.74
C VAL A 32 -11.63 -7.32 23.14
N SER A 33 -10.49 -8.02 23.05
CA SER A 33 -10.47 -9.42 22.60
C SER A 33 -11.31 -10.34 23.50
N VAL A 34 -11.19 -10.21 24.82
CA VAL A 34 -12.01 -10.97 25.78
C VAL A 34 -13.49 -10.64 25.61
N MET A 35 -13.85 -9.36 25.46
CA MET A 35 -15.24 -8.94 25.22
C MET A 35 -15.80 -9.54 23.92
N LEU A 36 -15.03 -9.54 22.84
CA LEU A 36 -15.44 -10.11 21.56
C LEU A 36 -15.62 -11.63 21.63
N LEU A 37 -14.69 -12.33 22.29
CA LEU A 37 -14.82 -13.77 22.55
C LEU A 37 -16.06 -14.07 23.39
N TRP A 38 -16.34 -13.23 24.38
CA TRP A 38 -17.55 -13.34 25.21
C TRP A 38 -18.83 -13.13 24.38
N VAL A 39 -18.88 -12.10 23.53
CA VAL A 39 -20.02 -11.87 22.62
C VAL A 39 -20.20 -13.04 21.65
N GLY A 40 -19.10 -13.55 21.07
CA GLY A 40 -19.12 -14.73 20.20
C GLY A 40 -19.62 -15.97 20.92
N TYR A 41 -19.21 -16.19 22.17
CA TYR A 41 -19.71 -17.26 23.02
C TYR A 41 -21.21 -17.11 23.30
N LEU A 42 -21.67 -15.92 23.68
CA LEU A 42 -23.09 -15.64 23.93
C LEU A 42 -23.94 -15.88 22.67
N HIS A 43 -23.47 -15.44 21.51
CA HIS A 43 -24.15 -15.67 20.22
C HIS A 43 -24.22 -17.17 19.90
N ARG A 44 -23.08 -17.88 19.92
CA ARG A 44 -23.02 -19.30 19.59
C ARG A 44 -23.80 -20.19 20.58
N THR A 45 -23.95 -19.75 21.84
CA THR A 45 -24.80 -20.41 22.84
C THR A 45 -26.25 -19.91 22.85
N ARG A 46 -26.64 -19.06 21.87
CA ARG A 46 -27.98 -18.49 21.71
C ARG A 46 -28.49 -17.72 22.93
N LYS A 47 -27.58 -17.16 23.73
CA LYS A 47 -27.89 -16.32 24.91
C LYS A 47 -28.23 -14.87 24.54
N ILE A 48 -27.87 -14.43 23.34
CA ILE A 48 -28.19 -13.11 22.79
C ILE A 48 -28.84 -13.26 21.41
N THR A 49 -29.72 -12.32 21.05
CA THR A 49 -30.40 -12.27 19.74
C THR A 49 -30.09 -11.01 18.96
N TRP A 50 -29.67 -9.92 19.61
CA TRP A 50 -29.42 -8.63 18.98
C TRP A 50 -28.40 -8.70 17.84
N LEU A 51 -27.33 -9.50 17.99
CA LEU A 51 -26.29 -9.64 16.97
C LEU A 51 -26.84 -10.31 15.70
N ALA A 52 -27.66 -11.35 15.87
CA ALA A 52 -28.37 -11.98 14.76
C ALA A 52 -29.34 -10.99 14.09
N SER A 53 -30.09 -10.19 14.86
CA SER A 53 -31.02 -9.20 14.31
C SER A 53 -30.32 -8.13 13.48
N VAL A 54 -29.17 -7.62 13.93
CA VAL A 54 -28.34 -6.66 13.17
C VAL A 54 -27.78 -7.33 11.92
N ALA A 55 -27.30 -8.57 12.02
CA ALA A 55 -26.77 -9.30 10.89
C ALA A 55 -27.85 -9.61 9.83
N GLU A 56 -29.07 -9.93 10.24
CA GLU A 56 -30.23 -10.10 9.35
C GLU A 56 -30.64 -8.79 8.68
N TRP A 57 -30.58 -7.67 9.39
CA TRP A 57 -30.79 -6.36 8.78
C TRP A 57 -29.79 -6.10 7.66
N ALA A 58 -28.50 -6.36 7.90
CA ALA A 58 -27.47 -6.24 6.87
C ALA A 58 -27.71 -7.22 5.71
N GLY A 59 -28.09 -8.47 6.03
CA GLY A 59 -28.40 -9.51 5.05
C GLY A 59 -29.51 -9.12 4.09
N ARG A 60 -30.58 -8.49 4.60
CA ARG A 60 -31.67 -7.94 3.79
C ARG A 60 -31.23 -6.78 2.88
N ARG A 61 -30.21 -6.01 3.26
CA ARG A 61 -29.72 -4.87 2.46
C ARG A 61 -28.78 -5.29 1.33
N LEU A 62 -27.96 -6.31 1.56
CA LEU A 62 -26.98 -6.79 0.58
C LEU A 62 -27.45 -8.02 -0.21
N ASN A 63 -28.64 -8.56 0.08
CA ASN A 63 -29.10 -9.86 -0.44
C ASN A 63 -28.04 -10.95 -0.25
N ARG A 64 -27.51 -11.03 0.97
CA ARG A 64 -26.50 -12.00 1.38
C ARG A 64 -26.87 -12.62 2.73
N PRO A 65 -26.30 -13.79 3.07
CA PRO A 65 -26.48 -14.35 4.40
C PRO A 65 -25.96 -13.38 5.47
N PRO A 66 -26.56 -13.37 6.67
CA PRO A 66 -26.15 -12.49 7.77
C PRO A 66 -24.65 -12.54 8.09
N TRP A 67 -24.06 -13.74 8.01
CA TRP A 67 -22.64 -13.98 8.29
C TRP A 67 -21.68 -13.45 7.22
N ALA A 68 -22.16 -13.10 6.03
CA ALA A 68 -21.36 -12.43 5.01
C ALA A 68 -21.64 -10.92 5.01
N ALA A 69 -22.93 -10.55 5.08
CA ALA A 69 -23.37 -9.16 4.92
C ALA A 69 -22.84 -8.21 5.99
N LEU A 70 -23.00 -8.57 7.28
CA LEU A 70 -22.56 -7.71 8.38
C LEU A 70 -21.03 -7.52 8.40
N PRO A 71 -20.22 -8.60 8.25
CA PRO A 71 -18.78 -8.47 8.07
C PRO A 71 -18.36 -7.58 6.90
N ILE A 72 -18.97 -7.74 5.72
CA ILE A 72 -18.65 -6.91 4.54
C ILE A 72 -18.96 -5.43 4.80
N PHE A 73 -20.11 -5.16 5.45
CA PHE A 73 -20.50 -3.81 5.81
C PHE A 73 -19.50 -3.18 6.79
N LEU A 74 -19.20 -3.88 7.90
CA LEU A 74 -18.22 -3.42 8.88
C LEU A 74 -16.86 -3.20 8.25
N PHE A 75 -16.38 -4.19 7.48
CA PHE A 75 -15.12 -4.12 6.76
C PHE A 75 -15.02 -2.84 5.91
N THR A 76 -16.03 -2.57 5.08
CA THR A 76 -16.02 -1.42 4.15
C THR A 76 -15.90 -0.09 4.89
N SER A 77 -16.64 0.09 5.98
CA SER A 77 -16.53 1.29 6.80
C SER A 77 -15.15 1.42 7.44
N THR A 78 -14.59 0.31 7.91
CA THR A 78 -13.35 0.29 8.68
C THR A 78 -12.10 0.46 7.83
N ILE A 79 -12.09 -0.08 6.62
CA ILE A 79 -10.95 0.08 5.70
C ILE A 79 -10.83 1.51 5.19
N ILE A 80 -11.96 2.22 5.00
CA ILE A 80 -11.96 3.65 4.64
C ILE A 80 -11.44 4.49 5.82
N CYS A 81 -11.85 4.15 7.04
CA CYS A 81 -11.33 4.77 8.26
C CYS A 81 -9.81 4.58 8.39
N ALA A 82 -9.33 3.34 8.21
CA ALA A 82 -7.90 3.03 8.23
C ALA A 82 -7.13 3.77 7.14
N LEU A 83 -7.66 3.83 5.92
CA LEU A 83 -7.06 4.56 4.80
C LEU A 83 -6.91 6.05 5.11
N PHE A 84 -7.97 6.69 5.63
CA PHE A 84 -7.90 8.10 6.02
C PHE A 84 -6.81 8.33 7.06
N GLY A 85 -6.80 7.52 8.13
CA GLY A 85 -5.75 7.58 9.15
C GLY A 85 -4.36 7.41 8.56
N PHE A 86 -4.18 6.42 7.69
CA PHE A 86 -2.89 6.11 7.08
C PHE A 86 -2.33 7.23 6.18
N ILE A 87 -3.15 7.79 5.28
CA ILE A 87 -2.70 8.92 4.43
C ILE A 87 -2.36 10.14 5.30
N TRP A 88 -3.16 10.40 6.34
CA TRP A 88 -2.91 11.52 7.25
C TRP A 88 -1.63 11.33 8.05
N ASP A 89 -1.40 10.11 8.53
CA ASP A 89 -0.21 9.73 9.29
C ASP A 89 1.08 9.96 8.51
N VAL A 90 1.15 9.40 7.29
CA VAL A 90 2.29 9.60 6.39
C VAL A 90 2.51 11.09 6.10
N SER A 91 1.43 11.83 5.84
CA SER A 91 1.48 13.28 5.60
C SER A 91 2.05 14.04 6.82
N LEU A 92 1.64 13.69 8.04
CA LEU A 92 2.17 14.29 9.26
C LEU A 92 3.65 13.95 9.48
N HIS A 93 4.07 12.71 9.22
CA HIS A 93 5.48 12.34 9.34
C HIS A 93 6.39 13.06 8.33
N ILE A 94 5.88 13.34 7.12
CA ILE A 94 6.59 14.15 6.14
C ILE A 94 6.68 15.61 6.61
N GLY A 95 5.59 16.17 7.14
CA GLY A 95 5.51 17.59 7.49
C GLY A 95 6.12 17.96 8.85
N LYS A 96 5.91 17.14 9.90
CA LYS A 96 6.36 17.40 11.28
C LYS A 96 7.55 16.55 11.71
N GLY A 97 7.70 15.36 11.12
CA GLY A 97 8.69 14.38 11.55
C GLY A 97 8.17 13.36 12.55
N ARG A 98 9.05 12.92 13.46
CA ARG A 98 8.81 11.80 14.38
C ARG A 98 7.77 12.12 15.45
N ASP A 99 7.06 11.09 15.90
CA ASP A 99 6.12 11.18 17.02
C ASP A 99 6.81 10.91 18.36
N GLU A 100 6.30 11.52 19.43
CA GLU A 100 6.71 11.22 20.82
C GLU A 100 6.24 9.82 21.29
N GLY A 101 5.36 9.16 20.52
CA GLY A 101 4.90 7.80 20.77
C GLY A 101 3.64 7.43 19.96
N PRO A 102 3.22 6.15 19.96
CA PRO A 102 2.10 5.64 19.17
C PRO A 102 0.74 6.29 19.47
N LEU A 103 0.58 6.99 20.59
CA LEU A 103 -0.66 7.70 20.94
C LEU A 103 -0.56 9.23 20.74
N ALA A 104 0.60 9.75 20.34
CA ALA A 104 0.81 11.20 20.17
C ALA A 104 0.14 11.74 18.90
N ASN A 105 0.03 10.89 17.88
CA ASN A 105 -0.49 11.27 16.57
C ASN A 105 -1.98 10.90 16.44
N PRO A 106 -2.86 11.88 16.15
CA PRO A 106 -4.29 11.64 16.04
C PRO A 106 -4.65 10.67 14.90
N ALA A 107 -3.82 10.59 13.86
CA ALA A 107 -4.02 9.70 12.73
C ALA A 107 -3.90 8.22 13.13
N HIS A 108 -3.02 7.89 14.09
CA HIS A 108 -2.84 6.53 14.61
C HIS A 108 -4.14 5.93 15.15
N TYR A 109 -5.01 6.72 15.77
CA TYR A 109 -6.28 6.21 16.31
C TYR A 109 -7.20 5.68 15.19
N PHE A 110 -7.23 6.34 14.03
CA PHE A 110 -8.01 5.90 12.89
C PHE A 110 -7.45 4.60 12.29
N ILE A 111 -6.11 4.49 12.21
CA ILE A 111 -5.43 3.27 11.76
C ILE A 111 -5.71 2.11 12.73
N LEU A 112 -5.46 2.31 14.03
CA LEU A 112 -5.63 1.29 15.07
C LEU A 112 -7.08 0.80 15.13
N VAL A 113 -8.05 1.72 15.17
CA VAL A 113 -9.48 1.37 15.16
C VAL A 113 -9.85 0.65 13.87
N GLY A 114 -9.40 1.15 12.72
CA GLY A 114 -9.69 0.57 11.42
C GLY A 114 -9.15 -0.86 11.25
N LEU A 115 -7.88 -1.09 11.58
CA LEU A 115 -7.24 -2.41 11.48
C LEU A 115 -7.79 -3.39 12.51
N PHE A 116 -8.08 -2.93 13.73
CA PHE A 116 -8.67 -3.78 14.75
C PHE A 116 -10.11 -4.20 14.38
N LEU A 117 -10.92 -3.27 13.88
CA LEU A 117 -12.27 -3.57 13.40
C LEU A 117 -12.27 -4.42 12.12
N LEU A 118 -11.24 -4.33 11.28
CA LEU A 118 -11.04 -5.23 10.14
C LEU A 118 -10.85 -6.68 10.62
N PHE A 119 -9.98 -6.91 11.62
CA PHE A 119 -9.84 -8.23 12.24
C PHE A 119 -11.18 -8.72 12.82
N ILE A 120 -11.89 -7.84 13.52
CA ILE A 120 -13.23 -8.16 14.07
C ILE A 120 -14.22 -8.52 12.95
N ALA A 121 -14.23 -7.82 11.82
CA ALA A 121 -15.09 -8.15 10.69
C ALA A 121 -14.86 -9.59 10.22
N GLY A 122 -13.60 -10.00 10.06
CA GLY A 122 -13.25 -11.38 9.73
C GLY A 122 -13.72 -12.37 10.79
N MET A 123 -13.48 -12.07 12.08
CA MET A 123 -13.91 -12.91 13.18
C MET A 123 -15.45 -13.01 13.29
N LEU A 124 -16.19 -11.93 13.01
CA LEU A 124 -17.65 -11.96 12.95
C LEU A 124 -18.13 -12.93 11.88
N ALA A 125 -17.52 -12.95 10.69
CA ALA A 125 -17.85 -13.94 9.66
C ALA A 125 -17.62 -15.39 10.13
N VAL A 126 -16.64 -15.60 11.01
CA VAL A 126 -16.29 -16.92 11.58
C VAL A 126 -17.29 -17.36 12.66
N PHE A 127 -17.81 -16.44 13.48
CA PHE A 127 -18.72 -16.78 14.59
C PHE A 127 -20.22 -16.67 14.26
N LEU A 128 -20.62 -15.85 13.29
CA LEU A 128 -22.02 -15.60 12.98
C LEU A 128 -22.82 -16.83 12.49
N PRO A 129 -22.28 -17.69 11.60
CA PRO A 129 -23.05 -18.84 11.09
C PRO A 129 -23.42 -19.79 12.23
N TYR A 130 -24.70 -20.16 12.35
CA TYR A 130 -25.12 -21.26 13.23
C TYR A 130 -24.79 -22.61 12.61
N ASP A 131 -25.15 -22.75 11.32
CA ASP A 131 -24.96 -23.94 10.50
C ASP A 131 -23.73 -23.81 9.59
N LYS A 132 -23.45 -24.86 8.81
CA LYS A 132 -22.31 -24.90 7.89
C LYS A 132 -22.45 -23.82 6.79
N PRO A 133 -21.55 -22.82 6.71
CA PRO A 133 -21.63 -21.70 5.76
C PRO A 133 -21.13 -22.11 4.37
N GLY A 134 -21.84 -23.03 3.72
CA GLY A 134 -21.53 -23.49 2.37
C GLY A 134 -20.52 -24.63 2.28
N PRO A 135 -20.27 -25.13 1.05
CA PRO A 135 -19.51 -26.37 0.83
C PRO A 135 -18.02 -26.23 1.12
N ALA A 136 -17.46 -25.03 0.94
CA ALA A 136 -16.04 -24.74 1.13
C ALA A 136 -15.66 -24.52 2.61
N ALA A 137 -16.64 -24.43 3.51
CA ALA A 137 -16.43 -24.07 4.91
C ALA A 137 -15.32 -24.90 5.59
N ILE A 138 -14.56 -24.23 6.45
CA ILE A 138 -13.50 -24.82 7.26
C ILE A 138 -14.13 -25.37 8.53
N ARG A 139 -13.86 -26.64 8.84
CA ARG A 139 -14.33 -27.26 10.08
C ARG A 139 -13.41 -26.84 11.23
N ILE A 140 -13.95 -26.13 12.22
CA ILE A 140 -13.22 -25.71 13.42
C ILE A 140 -13.40 -26.76 14.53
N THR A 141 -14.64 -27.18 14.78
CA THR A 141 -14.96 -28.25 15.75
C THR A 141 -15.89 -29.28 15.13
N ARG A 142 -16.46 -30.18 15.94
CA ARG A 142 -17.46 -31.14 15.45
C ARG A 142 -18.71 -30.45 14.89
N THR A 143 -19.11 -29.31 15.46
CA THR A 143 -20.37 -28.60 15.19
C THR A 143 -20.19 -27.15 14.73
N TRP A 144 -18.94 -26.70 14.56
CA TRP A 144 -18.64 -25.33 14.16
C TRP A 144 -17.82 -25.30 12.87
N TYR A 145 -18.33 -24.53 11.91
CA TYR A 145 -17.74 -24.32 10.60
C TYR A 145 -17.69 -22.82 10.30
N ALA A 146 -16.65 -22.39 9.61
CA ALA A 146 -16.44 -21.00 9.23
C ALA A 146 -16.28 -20.84 7.70
N PRO A 147 -16.76 -19.73 7.12
CA PRO A 147 -16.52 -19.43 5.71
C PRO A 147 -15.03 -19.14 5.48
N VAL A 148 -14.51 -19.53 4.33
CA VAL A 148 -13.09 -19.38 4.00
C VAL A 148 -12.73 -17.89 3.94
N GLY A 149 -13.54 -17.07 3.28
CA GLY A 149 -13.33 -15.63 3.16
C GLY A 149 -13.29 -14.91 4.50
N GLY A 150 -14.08 -15.37 5.48
CA GLY A 150 -14.06 -14.84 6.85
C GLY A 150 -12.75 -15.15 7.59
N VAL A 151 -12.28 -16.40 7.49
CA VAL A 151 -10.98 -16.81 8.06
C VAL A 151 -9.83 -16.07 7.41
N LEU A 152 -9.85 -15.88 6.08
CA LEU A 152 -8.84 -15.12 5.37
C LEU A 152 -8.84 -13.65 5.76
N MET A 153 -10.01 -13.03 5.89
CA MET A 153 -10.15 -11.64 6.34
C MET A 153 -9.60 -11.45 7.75
N ALA A 154 -9.91 -12.37 8.67
CA ALA A 154 -9.32 -12.37 10.01
C ALA A 154 -7.80 -12.58 9.95
N GLY A 155 -7.31 -13.47 9.08
CA GLY A 155 -5.88 -13.68 8.87
C GLY A 155 -5.15 -12.42 8.37
N CYS A 156 -5.74 -11.69 7.41
CA CYS A 156 -5.22 -10.42 6.93
C CYS A 156 -5.17 -9.35 8.05
N GLY A 157 -6.24 -9.24 8.84
CA GLY A 157 -6.29 -8.32 9.97
C GLY A 157 -5.29 -8.68 11.07
N PHE A 158 -5.15 -9.97 11.38
CA PHE A 158 -4.16 -10.45 12.34
C PHE A 158 -2.74 -10.16 11.86
N TYR A 159 -2.44 -10.43 10.59
CA TYR A 159 -1.14 -10.11 9.98
C TYR A 159 -0.81 -8.61 10.07
N ALA A 160 -1.79 -7.74 9.79
CA ALA A 160 -1.61 -6.30 9.98
C ALA A 160 -1.37 -5.96 11.45
N LEU A 161 -2.20 -6.45 12.38
CA LEU A 161 -2.07 -6.17 13.81
C LEU A 161 -0.75 -6.66 14.43
N VAL A 162 -0.22 -7.79 13.96
CA VAL A 162 1.12 -8.30 14.35
C VAL A 162 2.23 -7.39 13.85
N GLY A 163 2.00 -6.60 12.80
CA GLY A 163 2.91 -5.57 12.34
C GLY A 163 3.31 -4.61 13.47
N PHE A 164 2.36 -4.08 14.25
CA PHE A 164 2.66 -3.10 15.32
C PHE A 164 3.70 -3.56 16.36
N PRO A 165 3.55 -4.71 17.05
CA PRO A 165 4.56 -5.14 18.01
C PRO A 165 5.88 -5.53 17.34
N LEU A 166 5.84 -6.05 16.09
CA LEU A 166 7.08 -6.32 15.35
C LEU A 166 7.79 -5.04 14.94
N ASP A 167 7.05 -3.98 14.65
CA ASP A 167 7.53 -2.64 14.29
C ASP A 167 8.26 -1.98 15.48
N ASP A 168 7.68 -2.06 16.67
CA ASP A 168 8.36 -1.63 17.90
C ASP A 168 9.69 -2.38 18.12
N ILE A 169 9.67 -3.71 17.94
CA ILE A 169 10.89 -4.52 18.02
C ILE A 169 11.89 -4.11 16.93
N TRP A 170 11.41 -3.85 15.71
CA TRP A 170 12.22 -3.41 14.58
C TRP A 170 12.93 -2.09 14.89
N HIS A 171 12.20 -1.08 15.37
CA HIS A 171 12.76 0.20 15.75
C HIS A 171 13.77 0.11 16.90
N ARG A 172 13.55 -0.76 17.89
CA ARG A 172 14.54 -1.01 18.96
C ARG A 172 15.82 -1.64 18.43
N MET A 173 15.72 -2.47 17.39
CA MET A 173 16.87 -3.19 16.81
C MET A 173 17.64 -2.35 15.79
N PHE A 174 16.92 -1.56 15.00
CA PHE A 174 17.45 -0.91 13.79
C PHE A 174 17.27 0.62 13.77
N GLY A 175 16.68 1.22 14.80
CA GLY A 175 16.28 2.64 14.79
C GLY A 175 14.97 2.88 14.04
N GLN A 176 14.40 4.07 14.18
CA GLN A 176 13.14 4.42 13.53
C GLN A 176 13.33 4.56 12.01
N ASP A 177 12.51 3.86 11.23
CA ASP A 177 12.45 3.99 9.78
C ASP A 177 11.21 4.80 9.38
N VAL A 178 11.42 6.07 9.03
CA VAL A 178 10.37 6.99 8.56
C VAL A 178 9.99 6.77 7.08
N THR A 179 10.19 5.56 6.56
CA THR A 179 9.80 5.16 5.20
C THR A 179 8.58 4.27 5.24
N LEU A 180 7.73 4.42 4.24
CA LEU A 180 6.60 3.53 3.98
C LEU A 180 7.03 2.06 3.83
N TRP A 181 8.22 1.84 3.26
CA TRP A 181 8.72 0.52 2.86
C TRP A 181 9.53 -0.17 3.97
N GLY A 182 9.42 0.32 5.20
CA GLY A 182 9.81 -0.43 6.40
C GLY A 182 9.21 -1.84 6.36
N PRO A 183 9.98 -2.92 6.56
CA PRO A 183 9.48 -4.28 6.40
C PRO A 183 8.22 -4.58 7.23
N THR A 184 8.12 -4.05 8.44
CA THR A 184 6.96 -4.15 9.34
C THR A 184 5.80 -3.26 8.89
N HIS A 185 6.05 -2.08 8.33
CA HIS A 185 5.04 -1.25 7.67
C HIS A 185 4.39 -1.97 6.48
N LEU A 186 5.19 -2.68 5.67
CA LEU A 186 4.67 -3.52 4.58
C LEU A 186 3.74 -4.64 5.09
N MET A 187 3.87 -5.08 6.35
CA MET A 187 2.91 -6.01 6.96
C MET A 187 1.58 -5.34 7.27
N LEU A 188 1.61 -4.16 7.91
CA LEU A 188 0.43 -3.36 8.23
C LEU A 188 -0.38 -3.05 6.96
N ILE A 189 0.30 -2.47 5.98
CA ILE A 189 -0.28 -2.03 4.71
C ILE A 189 -0.71 -3.23 3.87
N GLY A 190 0.14 -4.26 3.78
CA GLY A 190 -0.15 -5.47 3.01
C GLY A 190 -1.33 -6.27 3.56
N GLY A 191 -1.47 -6.37 4.88
CA GLY A 191 -2.63 -7.03 5.50
C GLY A 191 -3.93 -6.31 5.17
N ALA A 192 -3.95 -4.98 5.35
CA ALA A 192 -5.10 -4.16 4.99
C ALA A 192 -5.42 -4.23 3.49
N GLY A 193 -4.44 -4.04 2.62
CA GLY A 193 -4.62 -4.05 1.17
C GLY A 193 -5.09 -5.40 0.62
N LEU A 194 -4.49 -6.50 1.06
CA LEU A 194 -4.83 -7.84 0.58
C LEU A 194 -6.13 -8.38 1.18
N SER A 195 -6.62 -7.83 2.29
CA SER A 195 -7.92 -8.20 2.88
C SER A 195 -9.10 -7.97 1.92
N LEU A 196 -8.96 -7.05 0.96
CA LEU A 196 -9.97 -6.80 -0.07
C LEU A 196 -10.19 -8.01 -0.99
N ILE A 197 -9.18 -8.87 -1.16
CA ILE A 197 -9.34 -10.18 -1.82
C ILE A 197 -10.23 -11.09 -0.97
N ALA A 198 -10.02 -11.12 0.35
CA ALA A 198 -10.83 -11.94 1.26
C ALA A 198 -12.30 -11.49 1.29
N VAL A 199 -12.57 -10.18 1.18
CA VAL A 199 -13.93 -9.61 1.11
C VAL A 199 -14.67 -10.07 -0.14
N VAL A 200 -14.05 -10.01 -1.32
CA VAL A 200 -14.71 -10.47 -2.56
C VAL A 200 -14.91 -11.99 -2.56
N LEU A 201 -14.02 -12.75 -1.92
CA LEU A 201 -14.21 -14.20 -1.69
C LEU A 201 -15.37 -14.47 -0.71
N LEU A 202 -15.51 -13.66 0.35
CA LEU A 202 -16.61 -13.77 1.30
C LEU A 202 -17.95 -13.43 0.64
N ASP A 203 -18.02 -12.39 -0.20
CA ASP A 203 -19.20 -12.08 -1.01
C ASP A 203 -19.58 -13.25 -1.92
N ARG A 204 -18.59 -13.88 -2.56
CA ARG A 204 -18.80 -15.07 -3.40
C ARG A 204 -19.37 -16.25 -2.62
N GLU A 205 -18.81 -16.58 -1.45
CA GLU A 205 -19.35 -17.63 -0.60
C GLU A 205 -20.77 -17.29 -0.12
N GLY A 206 -21.01 -16.04 0.28
CA GLY A 206 -22.31 -15.56 0.70
C GLY A 206 -23.36 -15.71 -0.40
N ARG A 207 -23.03 -15.29 -1.63
CA ARG A 207 -23.91 -15.46 -2.79
C ARG A 207 -24.19 -16.94 -3.10
N ALA A 208 -23.16 -17.79 -3.03
CA ALA A 208 -23.34 -19.23 -3.26
C ALA A 208 -24.26 -19.89 -2.21
N ALA A 209 -24.23 -19.42 -0.97
CA ALA A 209 -25.06 -19.95 0.11
C ALA A 209 -26.54 -19.53 0.05
N MET A 210 -26.89 -18.49 -0.73
CA MET A 210 -28.29 -18.09 -0.94
C MET A 210 -29.08 -19.08 -1.81
N GLY A 211 -28.40 -19.96 -2.55
CA GLY A 211 -29.03 -21.00 -3.38
C GLY A 211 -29.66 -20.49 -4.67
N GLU A 212 -30.39 -21.36 -5.36
CA GLU A 212 -30.98 -21.09 -6.70
C GLU A 212 -32.10 -20.03 -6.65
N ASN A 213 -32.82 -19.93 -5.52
CA ASN A 213 -33.89 -18.96 -5.33
C ASN A 213 -33.41 -17.61 -4.79
N ALA A 214 -32.11 -17.33 -4.87
CA ALA A 214 -31.54 -16.07 -4.41
C ALA A 214 -32.12 -14.88 -5.20
N PRO A 215 -32.43 -13.75 -4.54
CA PRO A 215 -32.80 -12.54 -5.26
C PRO A 215 -31.70 -12.15 -6.26
N ALA A 216 -32.10 -11.74 -7.47
CA ALA A 216 -31.15 -11.23 -8.45
C ALA A 216 -30.37 -10.04 -7.87
N ASP A 217 -29.07 -9.97 -8.18
CA ASP A 217 -28.25 -8.83 -7.77
C ASP A 217 -28.74 -7.58 -8.50
N GLY A 218 -29.23 -6.60 -7.73
CA GLY A 218 -29.62 -5.29 -8.24
C GLY A 218 -28.42 -4.33 -8.36
N TRP A 219 -28.71 -3.08 -8.74
CA TRP A 219 -27.71 -2.03 -8.88
C TRP A 219 -26.89 -1.78 -7.60
N GLY A 220 -27.52 -1.82 -6.42
CA GLY A 220 -26.82 -1.64 -5.15
C GLY A 220 -25.76 -2.72 -4.85
N ASN A 221 -26.04 -3.98 -5.22
CA ASN A 221 -25.08 -5.07 -5.08
C ASN A 221 -23.93 -4.94 -6.08
N TRP A 222 -24.25 -4.55 -7.31
CA TRP A 222 -23.24 -4.24 -8.32
C TRP A 222 -22.33 -3.11 -7.84
N LEU A 223 -22.90 -2.01 -7.32
CA LEU A 223 -22.15 -0.88 -6.80
C LEU A 223 -21.26 -1.28 -5.62
N THR A 224 -21.78 -2.03 -4.65
CA THR A 224 -21.00 -2.52 -3.50
C THR A 224 -19.79 -3.35 -3.94
N ARG A 225 -19.97 -4.21 -4.96
CA ARG A 225 -18.87 -5.02 -5.51
C ARG A 225 -17.88 -4.16 -6.28
N CYS A 226 -18.35 -3.18 -7.06
CA CYS A 226 -17.48 -2.18 -7.69
C CYS A 226 -16.64 -1.43 -6.65
N MET A 227 -17.24 -1.03 -5.51
CA MET A 227 -16.54 -0.40 -4.40
C MET A 227 -15.48 -1.31 -3.78
N ALA A 228 -15.76 -2.61 -3.62
CA ALA A 228 -14.76 -3.57 -3.12
C ALA A 228 -13.56 -3.69 -4.07
N PHE A 229 -13.79 -3.70 -5.39
CA PHE A 229 -12.70 -3.72 -6.38
C PHE A 229 -11.97 -2.39 -6.52
N GLY A 230 -12.66 -1.25 -6.42
CA GLY A 230 -12.00 0.05 -6.35
C GLY A 230 -11.20 0.20 -5.05
N GLY A 231 -11.69 -0.36 -3.95
CA GLY A 231 -10.94 -0.56 -2.72
C GLY A 231 -9.69 -1.40 -2.96
N LEU A 232 -9.77 -2.50 -3.71
CA LEU A 232 -8.61 -3.31 -4.12
C LEU A 232 -7.58 -2.52 -4.95
N VAL A 233 -8.03 -1.63 -5.85
CA VAL A 233 -7.13 -0.70 -6.55
C VAL A 233 -6.38 0.18 -5.53
N ILE A 234 -7.10 0.76 -4.57
CA ILE A 234 -6.49 1.59 -3.51
C ILE A 234 -5.53 0.76 -2.64
N GLY A 235 -5.96 -0.41 -2.18
CA GLY A 235 -5.19 -1.27 -1.30
C GLY A 235 -3.91 -1.83 -1.94
N LEU A 236 -3.82 -1.84 -3.27
CA LEU A 236 -2.59 -2.15 -3.99
C LEU A 236 -1.80 -0.89 -4.39
N SER A 237 -2.41 0.29 -4.37
CA SER A 237 -1.74 1.56 -4.70
C SER A 237 -1.05 2.22 -3.51
N VAL A 238 -1.43 1.87 -2.27
CA VAL A 238 -0.81 2.39 -1.05
C VAL A 238 0.70 2.20 -0.97
N PHE A 239 1.29 1.21 -1.64
CA PHE A 239 2.76 1.02 -1.72
C PHE A 239 3.48 2.13 -2.51
N GLN A 240 2.72 2.99 -3.20
CA GLN A 240 3.22 4.07 -4.05
C GLN A 240 3.21 5.43 -3.32
N ILE A 241 2.80 5.49 -2.05
CA ILE A 241 2.48 6.77 -1.40
C ILE A 241 3.66 7.73 -1.32
N GLU A 242 4.89 7.26 -1.21
CA GLU A 242 6.04 8.17 -1.13
C GLU A 242 6.21 8.97 -2.44
N TYR A 243 5.90 8.34 -3.57
CA TYR A 243 5.86 9.00 -4.88
C TYR A 243 4.70 10.01 -4.97
N ASP A 244 3.57 9.75 -4.31
CA ASP A 244 2.44 10.68 -4.29
C ASP A 244 2.80 12.04 -3.67
N PHE A 245 3.81 12.05 -2.79
CA PHE A 245 4.31 13.23 -2.09
C PHE A 245 5.62 13.79 -2.68
N GLY A 246 6.32 13.06 -3.55
CA GLY A 246 7.65 13.45 -4.02
C GLY A 246 8.77 13.21 -2.99
N VAL A 247 8.62 12.23 -2.10
CA VAL A 247 9.63 11.87 -1.07
C VAL A 247 10.11 10.44 -1.21
N GLU A 248 9.95 9.85 -2.39
CA GLU A 248 10.35 8.48 -2.70
C GLU A 248 11.81 8.21 -2.36
N GLN A 249 12.08 7.13 -1.62
CA GLN A 249 13.44 6.74 -1.24
C GLN A 249 14.01 5.64 -2.15
N PHE A 250 13.33 5.40 -3.27
CA PHE A 250 13.64 4.33 -4.21
C PHE A 250 13.56 4.82 -5.64
N ARG A 251 14.16 4.05 -6.56
CA ARG A 251 14.29 4.45 -7.95
C ARG A 251 12.94 4.71 -8.60
N LEU A 252 12.84 5.79 -9.38
CA LEU A 252 11.60 6.22 -10.03
C LEU A 252 10.92 5.10 -10.87
N VAL A 253 11.71 4.21 -11.47
CA VAL A 253 11.23 3.07 -12.29
C VAL A 253 10.29 2.10 -11.54
N LEU A 254 10.29 2.11 -10.20
CA LEU A 254 9.36 1.31 -9.40
C LEU A 254 7.92 1.81 -9.49
N GLN A 255 7.69 3.13 -9.59
CA GLN A 255 6.36 3.72 -9.63
C GLN A 255 5.50 3.19 -10.80
N PRO A 256 5.93 3.27 -12.08
CA PRO A 256 5.17 2.72 -13.20
C PRO A 256 4.96 1.21 -13.08
N MET A 257 5.95 0.45 -12.58
CA MET A 257 5.83 -0.99 -12.35
C MET A 257 4.72 -1.32 -11.35
N MET A 258 4.67 -0.61 -10.22
CA MET A 258 3.65 -0.80 -9.19
C MET A 258 2.25 -0.39 -9.67
N ILE A 259 2.13 0.74 -10.37
CA ILE A 259 0.86 1.19 -10.97
C ILE A 259 0.34 0.11 -11.92
N ALA A 260 1.18 -0.36 -12.86
CA ALA A 260 0.78 -1.38 -13.82
C ALA A 260 0.39 -2.71 -13.14
N GLY A 261 1.17 -3.15 -12.15
CA GLY A 261 0.91 -4.35 -11.38
C GLY A 261 -0.44 -4.32 -10.65
N ALA A 262 -0.70 -3.23 -9.92
CA ALA A 262 -1.96 -3.02 -9.20
C ALA A 262 -3.15 -2.92 -10.15
N ALA A 263 -3.00 -2.13 -11.23
CA ALA A 263 -4.02 -1.93 -12.26
C ALA A 263 -4.42 -3.25 -12.93
N ALA A 264 -3.44 -4.02 -13.42
CA ALA A 264 -3.71 -5.25 -14.14
C ALA A 264 -4.37 -6.30 -13.24
N PHE A 265 -3.99 -6.41 -11.96
CA PHE A 265 -4.66 -7.32 -11.04
C PHE A 265 -6.13 -6.94 -10.82
N ALA A 266 -6.38 -5.72 -10.36
CA ALA A 266 -7.70 -5.30 -9.89
C ALA A 266 -8.67 -5.04 -11.05
N LEU A 267 -8.23 -4.36 -12.11
CA LEU A 267 -9.09 -3.93 -13.22
C LEU A 267 -9.49 -5.10 -14.13
N VAL A 268 -8.58 -6.05 -14.37
CA VAL A 268 -8.93 -7.31 -15.06
C VAL A 268 -9.93 -8.10 -14.22
N ALA A 269 -9.68 -8.22 -12.92
CA ALA A 269 -10.55 -8.99 -12.02
C ALA A 269 -11.98 -8.41 -12.00
N VAL A 270 -12.14 -7.10 -11.82
CA VAL A 270 -13.47 -6.46 -11.79
C VAL A 270 -14.16 -6.55 -13.14
N ARG A 271 -13.46 -6.26 -14.25
CA ARG A 271 -14.05 -6.28 -15.61
C ARG A 271 -14.64 -7.63 -15.95
N MET A 272 -13.89 -8.68 -15.62
CA MET A 272 -14.31 -10.05 -15.86
C MET A 272 -15.42 -10.50 -14.92
N THR A 273 -15.48 -9.96 -13.70
CA THR A 273 -16.45 -10.37 -12.67
C THR A 273 -17.78 -9.65 -12.79
N LEU A 274 -17.77 -8.35 -13.13
CA LEU A 274 -18.94 -7.46 -13.09
C LEU A 274 -19.42 -7.00 -14.47
N GLY A 275 -18.62 -7.20 -15.52
CA GLY A 275 -19.03 -6.88 -16.89
C GLY A 275 -18.62 -5.48 -17.36
N PRO A 276 -19.17 -5.03 -18.51
CA PRO A 276 -18.75 -3.78 -19.17
C PRO A 276 -18.82 -2.54 -18.27
N GLY A 277 -17.83 -1.66 -18.41
CA GLY A 277 -17.74 -0.39 -17.69
C GLY A 277 -17.29 -0.50 -16.22
N SER A 278 -17.15 -1.72 -15.69
CA SER A 278 -16.82 -1.91 -14.28
C SER A 278 -15.35 -1.62 -13.93
N ALA A 279 -14.41 -1.74 -14.87
CA ALA A 279 -13.02 -1.31 -14.64
C ALA A 279 -12.94 0.21 -14.51
N ILE A 280 -13.64 0.94 -15.38
CA ILE A 280 -13.73 2.40 -15.30
C ILE A 280 -14.43 2.81 -14.00
N ALA A 281 -15.55 2.17 -13.64
CA ALA A 281 -16.25 2.46 -12.39
C ALA A 281 -15.38 2.23 -11.15
N ALA A 282 -14.57 1.17 -11.13
CA ALA A 282 -13.63 0.89 -10.04
C ALA A 282 -12.52 1.96 -9.94
N ALA A 283 -11.96 2.39 -11.09
CA ALA A 283 -10.96 3.46 -11.13
C ALA A 283 -11.57 4.80 -10.66
N LEU A 284 -12.77 5.17 -11.15
CA LEU A 284 -13.47 6.38 -10.71
C LEU A 284 -13.80 6.37 -9.22
N PHE A 285 -14.19 5.22 -8.67
CA PHE A 285 -14.36 5.08 -7.22
C PHE A 285 -13.05 5.27 -6.46
N ALA A 286 -11.95 4.66 -6.95
CA ALA A 286 -10.64 4.84 -6.34
C ALA A 286 -10.21 6.31 -6.33
N ILE A 287 -10.38 7.01 -7.47
CA ILE A 287 -10.15 8.45 -7.62
C ILE A 287 -11.01 9.25 -6.63
N ALA A 288 -12.31 8.94 -6.53
CA ALA A 288 -13.21 9.66 -5.65
C ALA A 288 -12.80 9.54 -4.18
N ILE A 289 -12.50 8.33 -3.70
CA ILE A 289 -12.09 8.12 -2.32
C ILE A 289 -10.73 8.74 -2.03
N ARG A 290 -9.71 8.51 -2.88
CA ARG A 290 -8.38 9.11 -2.69
C ARG A 290 -8.42 10.62 -2.82
N GLY A 291 -9.22 11.17 -3.72
CA GLY A 291 -9.47 12.60 -3.87
C GLY A 291 -10.11 13.22 -2.63
N ILE A 292 -11.15 12.59 -2.07
CA ILE A 292 -11.76 13.04 -0.81
C ILE A 292 -10.72 13.03 0.32
N VAL A 293 -9.95 11.96 0.47
CA VAL A 293 -8.93 11.87 1.51
C VAL A 293 -7.85 12.94 1.31
N ALA A 294 -7.34 13.13 0.09
CA ALA A 294 -6.35 14.16 -0.23
C ALA A 294 -6.87 15.58 0.06
N LEU A 295 -8.14 15.87 -0.25
CA LEU A 295 -8.78 17.16 0.05
C LEU A 295 -8.96 17.41 1.55
N VAL A 296 -9.26 16.37 2.33
CA VAL A 296 -9.41 16.48 3.78
C VAL A 296 -8.05 16.59 4.45
N VAL A 297 -7.12 15.68 4.16
CA VAL A 297 -5.79 15.64 4.79
C VAL A 297 -4.96 16.87 4.40
N GLY A 298 -4.91 17.19 3.12
CA GLY A 298 -4.11 18.30 2.63
C GLY A 298 -4.74 19.65 3.01
N PRO A 299 -5.68 20.18 2.20
CA PRO A 299 -6.28 21.49 2.45
C PRO A 299 -7.01 21.67 3.79
N ALA A 300 -7.82 20.71 4.24
CA ALA A 300 -8.68 20.93 5.42
C ALA A 300 -7.94 20.75 6.76
N LEU A 301 -6.99 19.81 6.83
CA LEU A 301 -6.17 19.58 8.03
C LEU A 301 -4.80 20.26 7.96
N GLY A 302 -4.46 20.87 6.81
CA GLY A 302 -3.22 21.64 6.60
C GLY A 302 -1.97 20.78 6.38
N ALA A 303 -2.09 19.45 6.28
CA ALA A 303 -0.94 18.56 6.11
C ALA A 303 -0.41 18.58 4.65
N PRO A 304 0.81 18.08 4.39
CA PRO A 304 1.32 17.89 3.02
C PRO A 304 0.29 17.28 2.07
N ILE A 305 0.25 17.78 0.83
CA ILE A 305 -0.69 17.32 -0.19
C ILE A 305 -0.11 16.09 -0.87
N SER A 306 -0.90 15.02 -0.92
CA SER A 306 -0.61 13.86 -1.76
C SER A 306 -1.40 13.91 -3.06
N PHE A 307 -0.76 13.59 -4.18
CA PHE A 307 -1.46 13.18 -5.39
C PHE A 307 -1.70 11.66 -5.39
N PHE A 308 -2.16 11.10 -6.51
CA PHE A 308 -2.34 9.66 -6.66
C PHE A 308 -2.51 9.30 -8.13
N ALA A 309 -2.13 8.09 -8.51
CA ALA A 309 -2.43 7.54 -9.83
C ALA A 309 -3.96 7.42 -10.02
N LEU A 310 -4.44 7.82 -11.18
CA LEU A 310 -5.85 7.76 -11.58
C LEU A 310 -6.28 6.35 -11.99
N TYR A 311 -5.36 5.54 -12.52
CA TYR A 311 -5.66 4.21 -13.07
C TYR A 311 -6.65 4.23 -14.26
N LEU A 312 -6.97 5.42 -14.80
CA LEU A 312 -7.99 5.59 -15.82
C LEU A 312 -7.51 5.11 -17.19
N GLY A 313 -6.26 5.41 -17.55
CA GLY A 313 -5.62 4.88 -18.76
C GLY A 313 -5.65 3.35 -18.79
N PRO A 314 -5.12 2.68 -17.75
CA PRO A 314 -5.25 1.23 -17.59
C PRO A 314 -6.68 0.70 -17.67
N ALA A 315 -7.65 1.36 -17.03
CA ALA A 315 -9.05 0.94 -17.05
C ALA A 315 -9.66 0.98 -18.45
N VAL A 316 -9.40 2.06 -19.21
CA VAL A 316 -9.83 2.19 -20.60
C VAL A 316 -9.26 1.07 -21.46
N VAL A 317 -7.97 0.76 -21.32
CA VAL A 317 -7.34 -0.33 -22.06
C VAL A 317 -7.99 -1.69 -21.77
N VAL A 318 -8.26 -1.99 -20.49
CA VAL A 318 -8.93 -3.23 -20.09
C VAL A 318 -10.35 -3.32 -20.67
N GLU A 319 -11.13 -2.24 -20.65
CA GLU A 319 -12.48 -2.20 -21.24
C GLU A 319 -12.46 -2.40 -22.76
N LEU A 320 -11.55 -1.72 -23.47
CA LEU A 320 -11.42 -1.83 -24.93
C LEU A 320 -11.00 -3.23 -25.35
N LEU A 321 -10.02 -3.84 -24.68
CA LEU A 321 -9.62 -5.22 -24.95
C LEU A 321 -10.76 -6.21 -24.68
N ALA A 322 -11.64 -5.92 -23.71
CA ALA A 322 -12.78 -6.76 -23.38
C ALA A 322 -13.90 -6.75 -24.45
N LEU A 323 -13.84 -5.84 -25.43
CA LEU A 323 -14.72 -5.85 -26.62
C LEU A 323 -14.33 -6.95 -27.62
N THR A 324 -13.14 -7.53 -27.49
CA THR A 324 -12.65 -8.58 -28.39
C THR A 324 -13.03 -10.00 -27.90
N PRO A 325 -12.93 -11.03 -28.75
CA PRO A 325 -13.12 -12.43 -28.32
C PRO A 325 -12.15 -12.90 -27.24
N LEU A 326 -11.08 -12.15 -26.95
CA LEU A 326 -10.09 -12.50 -25.92
C LEU A 326 -10.73 -12.68 -24.55
N ILE A 327 -11.78 -11.91 -24.21
CA ILE A 327 -12.49 -11.99 -22.93
C ILE A 327 -13.05 -13.40 -22.61
N ARG A 328 -13.22 -14.24 -23.65
CA ARG A 328 -13.66 -15.64 -23.51
C ARG A 328 -12.52 -16.60 -23.13
N ARG A 329 -11.27 -16.14 -23.14
CA ARG A 329 -10.06 -16.89 -22.78
C ARG A 329 -9.39 -16.22 -21.56
N PRO A 330 -9.86 -16.49 -20.32
CA PRO A 330 -9.46 -15.74 -19.12
C PRO A 330 -7.97 -15.48 -18.95
N VAL A 331 -7.15 -16.53 -19.03
CA VAL A 331 -5.70 -16.42 -18.82
C VAL A 331 -5.04 -15.56 -19.91
N LEU A 332 -5.44 -15.77 -21.17
CA LEU A 332 -4.92 -14.99 -22.29
C LEU A 332 -5.39 -13.53 -22.21
N PHE A 333 -6.65 -13.29 -21.84
CA PHE A 333 -7.18 -11.95 -21.61
C PHE A 333 -6.37 -11.24 -20.52
N GLY A 334 -6.16 -11.89 -19.37
CA GLY A 334 -5.35 -11.32 -18.28
C GLY A 334 -3.92 -10.97 -18.72
N ALA A 335 -3.26 -11.85 -19.48
CA ALA A 335 -1.92 -11.58 -20.00
C ALA A 335 -1.89 -10.41 -21.01
N VAL A 336 -2.80 -10.40 -21.99
CA VAL A 336 -2.86 -9.34 -23.01
C VAL A 336 -3.29 -8.00 -22.40
N SER A 337 -4.23 -8.02 -21.46
CA SER A 337 -4.58 -6.83 -20.68
C SER A 337 -3.42 -6.34 -19.84
N GLY A 338 -2.65 -7.21 -19.19
CA GLY A 338 -1.43 -6.84 -18.48
C GLY A 338 -0.41 -6.14 -19.37
N LEU A 339 -0.16 -6.67 -20.58
CA LEU A 339 0.70 -6.02 -21.57
C LEU A 339 0.15 -4.65 -21.99
N GLY A 340 -1.15 -4.54 -22.27
CA GLY A 340 -1.79 -3.28 -22.64
C GLY A 340 -1.73 -2.24 -21.52
N VAL A 341 -1.93 -2.65 -20.26
CA VAL A 341 -1.84 -1.81 -19.07
C VAL A 341 -0.42 -1.26 -18.89
N ALA A 342 0.60 -2.11 -18.99
CA ALA A 342 2.00 -1.69 -18.83
C ALA A 342 2.55 -0.87 -20.00
N THR A 343 1.84 -0.81 -21.13
CA THR A 343 2.27 -0.04 -22.31
C THR A 343 1.37 1.17 -22.51
N LEU A 344 0.28 1.00 -23.25
CA LEU A 344 -0.66 2.08 -23.55
C LEU A 344 -1.32 2.65 -22.28
N GLY A 345 -1.60 1.81 -21.29
CA GLY A 345 -2.18 2.24 -20.02
C GLY A 345 -1.26 3.21 -19.27
N LEU A 346 0.00 2.82 -19.06
CA LEU A 346 1.01 3.68 -18.43
C LEU A 346 1.32 4.92 -19.24
N TRP A 347 1.34 4.84 -20.57
CA TRP A 347 1.55 6.01 -21.42
C TRP A 347 0.42 7.05 -21.28
N ILE A 348 -0.84 6.63 -21.15
CA ILE A 348 -1.95 7.55 -20.85
C ILE A 348 -1.83 8.09 -19.42
N GLU A 349 -1.45 7.23 -18.47
CA GLU A 349 -1.26 7.60 -17.07
C GLU A 349 -0.15 8.65 -16.91
N SER A 350 0.92 8.59 -17.72
CA SER A 350 2.04 9.52 -17.65
C SER A 350 1.60 10.97 -17.84
N TRP A 351 0.56 11.24 -18.64
CA TRP A 351 0.05 12.61 -18.81
C TRP A 351 -0.47 13.22 -17.50
N TRP A 352 -1.02 12.38 -16.62
CA TRP A 352 -1.42 12.82 -15.29
C TRP A 352 -0.21 12.98 -14.38
N ILE A 353 0.73 12.03 -14.43
CA ILE A 353 1.98 12.11 -13.66
C ILE A 353 2.72 13.41 -14.01
N ASP A 354 2.91 13.70 -15.29
CA ASP A 354 3.56 14.90 -15.81
C ASP A 354 2.84 16.20 -15.40
N ALA A 355 1.55 16.14 -15.12
CA ALA A 355 0.76 17.31 -14.78
C ALA A 355 0.78 17.67 -13.29
N VAL A 356 0.96 16.69 -12.40
CA VAL A 356 0.77 16.92 -10.94
C VAL A 356 1.88 16.40 -10.03
N TYR A 357 2.71 15.46 -10.48
CA TYR A 357 3.79 14.93 -9.63
C TYR A 357 5.02 15.82 -9.70
N HIS A 358 5.76 15.88 -8.59
CA HIS A 358 7.03 16.61 -8.52
C HIS A 358 8.11 16.02 -9.45
N TYR A 359 8.07 14.70 -9.66
CA TYR A 359 9.01 13.98 -10.50
C TYR A 359 8.26 13.27 -11.64
N PRO A 360 8.17 13.89 -12.84
CA PRO A 360 7.60 13.25 -14.02
C PRO A 360 8.48 12.09 -14.50
N TRP A 361 7.99 11.28 -15.44
CA TRP A 361 8.76 10.16 -15.99
C TRP A 361 9.58 10.62 -17.22
N PRO A 362 10.90 10.88 -17.09
CA PRO A 362 11.73 11.28 -18.22
C PRO A 362 11.77 10.20 -19.30
N THR A 363 12.21 10.59 -20.49
CA THR A 363 12.25 9.67 -21.63
C THR A 363 13.28 8.56 -21.44
N GLY A 364 14.41 8.87 -20.79
CA GLY A 364 15.52 7.94 -20.55
C GLY A 364 15.14 6.70 -19.73
N MET A 365 14.19 6.80 -18.81
CA MET A 365 13.84 5.70 -17.90
C MET A 365 12.87 4.67 -18.51
N TRP A 366 12.19 4.98 -19.63
CA TRP A 366 11.08 4.15 -20.14
C TRP A 366 11.50 2.73 -20.51
N ALA A 367 12.72 2.53 -21.03
CA ALA A 367 13.19 1.21 -21.40
C ALA A 367 13.21 0.26 -20.18
N GLU A 368 13.76 0.72 -19.06
CA GLU A 368 13.80 -0.06 -17.81
C GLU A 368 12.41 -0.13 -17.16
N ALA A 369 11.67 0.99 -17.13
CA ALA A 369 10.31 1.02 -16.61
C ALA A 369 9.41 -0.03 -17.29
N LEU A 370 9.47 -0.15 -18.62
CA LEU A 370 8.73 -1.16 -19.38
C LEU A 370 9.27 -2.58 -19.13
N ALA A 371 10.60 -2.75 -19.06
CA ALA A 371 11.21 -4.04 -18.76
C ALA A 371 10.79 -4.59 -17.38
N MET A 372 10.50 -3.71 -16.43
CA MET A 372 9.96 -4.06 -15.11
C MET A 372 8.43 -4.20 -15.12
N ALA A 373 7.71 -3.24 -15.70
CA ALA A 373 6.25 -3.17 -15.64
C ALA A 373 5.55 -4.26 -16.47
N ILE A 374 6.07 -4.60 -17.66
CA ILE A 374 5.47 -5.60 -18.56
C ILE A 374 5.37 -6.98 -17.90
N PRO A 375 6.47 -7.61 -17.42
CA PRO A 375 6.39 -8.94 -16.83
C PRO A 375 5.52 -8.95 -15.57
N VAL A 376 5.62 -7.91 -14.72
CA VAL A 376 4.79 -7.77 -13.51
C VAL A 376 3.32 -7.69 -13.88
N SER A 377 2.94 -6.78 -14.77
CA SER A 377 1.55 -6.54 -15.17
C SER A 377 0.93 -7.74 -15.90
N ILE A 378 1.70 -8.47 -16.72
CA ILE A 378 1.24 -9.73 -17.32
C ILE A 378 0.95 -10.76 -16.22
N ALA A 379 1.87 -10.94 -15.27
CA ALA A 379 1.73 -11.92 -14.20
C ALA A 379 0.56 -11.59 -13.26
N THR A 380 0.42 -10.33 -12.86
CA THR A 380 -0.69 -9.88 -12.01
C THR A 380 -2.02 -9.86 -12.76
N GLY A 381 -2.03 -9.52 -14.06
CA GLY A 381 -3.22 -9.61 -14.91
C GLY A 381 -3.73 -11.04 -15.07
N VAL A 382 -2.84 -12.03 -15.19
CA VAL A 382 -3.20 -13.44 -15.14
C VAL A 382 -3.82 -13.80 -13.78
N CYS A 383 -3.22 -13.38 -12.66
CA CYS A 383 -3.78 -13.63 -11.34
C CYS A 383 -5.15 -12.95 -11.15
N GLY A 384 -5.35 -11.73 -11.66
CA GLY A 384 -6.64 -11.03 -11.66
C GLY A 384 -7.70 -11.79 -12.45
N ALA A 385 -7.35 -12.33 -13.62
CA ALA A 385 -8.25 -13.17 -14.41
C ALA A 385 -8.60 -14.50 -13.70
N LEU A 386 -7.64 -15.13 -13.03
CA LEU A 386 -7.89 -16.33 -12.22
C LEU A 386 -8.82 -16.04 -11.04
N LEU A 387 -8.62 -14.90 -10.36
CA LEU A 387 -9.53 -14.45 -9.30
C LEU A 387 -10.95 -14.26 -9.86
N ALA A 388 -11.11 -13.62 -11.01
CA ALA A 388 -12.42 -13.45 -11.63
C ALA A 388 -13.11 -14.78 -12.00
N VAL A 389 -12.36 -15.76 -12.52
CA VAL A 389 -12.89 -17.12 -12.78
C VAL A 389 -13.48 -17.73 -11.50
N ILE A 390 -12.78 -17.61 -10.38
CA ILE A 390 -13.23 -18.09 -9.07
C ILE A 390 -14.48 -17.34 -8.60
N LEU A 391 -14.48 -16.01 -8.73
CA LEU A 391 -15.62 -15.15 -8.33
C LEU A 391 -16.85 -15.33 -9.22
N ARG A 392 -16.69 -15.80 -10.46
CA ARG A 392 -17.80 -16.22 -11.33
C ARG A 392 -18.30 -17.64 -11.05
N GLY A 393 -17.59 -18.40 -10.22
CA GLY A 393 -17.92 -19.81 -9.96
C GLY A 393 -17.54 -20.76 -11.10
N GLU A 394 -16.72 -20.31 -12.04
CA GLU A 394 -16.24 -21.13 -13.15
C GLU A 394 -15.08 -22.03 -12.69
N PRO A 395 -14.92 -23.24 -13.24
CA PRO A 395 -13.80 -24.11 -12.88
C PRO A 395 -12.47 -23.49 -13.33
N LEU A 396 -11.47 -23.53 -12.44
CA LEU A 396 -10.10 -23.17 -12.81
C LEU A 396 -9.60 -24.08 -13.95
N PRO A 397 -8.89 -23.56 -14.98
CA PRO A 397 -8.49 -24.35 -16.14
C PRO A 397 -7.65 -25.59 -15.77
N ARG A 398 -6.67 -25.40 -14.88
CA ARG A 398 -5.83 -26.45 -14.29
C ARG A 398 -5.34 -25.96 -12.91
N PRO A 399 -5.89 -26.43 -11.78
CA PRO A 399 -5.59 -25.88 -10.45
C PRO A 399 -4.10 -25.82 -10.10
N ARG A 400 -3.32 -26.82 -10.50
CA ARG A 400 -1.85 -26.83 -10.31
C ARG A 400 -1.15 -25.71 -11.09
N LEU A 401 -1.57 -25.46 -12.33
CA LEU A 401 -1.01 -24.37 -13.13
C LEU A 401 -1.43 -23.00 -12.60
N SER A 402 -2.62 -22.90 -12.01
CA SER A 402 -3.05 -21.68 -11.33
C SER A 402 -2.19 -21.37 -10.10
N ALA A 403 -1.80 -22.38 -9.33
CA ALA A 403 -0.85 -22.20 -8.22
C ALA A 403 0.55 -21.80 -8.72
N VAL A 404 1.03 -22.43 -9.80
CA VAL A 404 2.30 -22.05 -10.44
C VAL A 404 2.27 -20.60 -10.92
N ALA A 405 1.16 -20.12 -11.48
CA ALA A 405 1.00 -18.73 -11.88
C ALA A 405 1.19 -17.77 -10.70
N VAL A 406 0.60 -18.06 -9.52
CA VAL A 406 0.78 -17.24 -8.32
C VAL A 406 2.25 -17.23 -7.86
N VAL A 407 2.92 -18.38 -7.83
CA VAL A 407 4.34 -18.46 -7.46
C VAL A 407 5.21 -17.67 -8.42
N LEU A 408 4.98 -17.81 -9.73
CA LEU A 408 5.69 -17.04 -10.74
C LEU A 408 5.44 -15.53 -10.59
N THR A 409 4.21 -15.10 -10.30
CA THR A 409 3.91 -13.70 -10.03
C THR A 409 4.70 -13.16 -8.84
N VAL A 410 4.77 -13.91 -7.73
CA VAL A 410 5.57 -13.52 -6.56
C VAL A 410 7.06 -13.40 -6.93
N LEU A 411 7.61 -14.34 -7.69
CA LEU A 411 9.02 -14.29 -8.12
C LEU A 411 9.30 -13.13 -9.08
N ILE A 412 8.40 -12.86 -10.02
CA ILE A 412 8.51 -11.77 -10.99
C ILE A 412 8.45 -10.41 -10.28
N VAL A 413 7.47 -10.22 -9.38
CA VAL A 413 7.35 -9.00 -8.57
C VAL A 413 8.58 -8.84 -7.68
N GLY A 414 9.02 -9.91 -7.00
CA GLY A 414 10.21 -9.89 -6.15
C GLY A 414 11.48 -9.52 -6.93
N GLY A 415 11.65 -10.06 -8.14
CA GLY A 415 12.76 -9.71 -9.03
C GLY A 415 12.73 -8.25 -9.51
N ALA A 416 11.56 -7.75 -9.89
CA ALA A 416 11.38 -6.35 -10.30
C ALA A 416 11.64 -5.38 -9.11
N VAL A 417 11.12 -5.70 -7.93
CA VAL A 417 11.37 -4.93 -6.70
C VAL A 417 12.86 -4.95 -6.37
N ALA A 418 13.51 -6.12 -6.40
CA ALA A 418 14.95 -6.22 -6.15
C ALA A 418 15.79 -5.37 -7.12
N ASN A 419 15.39 -5.28 -8.39
CA ASN A 419 16.03 -4.39 -9.37
C ASN A 419 15.80 -2.91 -9.05
N GLY A 420 14.58 -2.52 -8.72
CA GLY A 420 14.25 -1.13 -8.41
C GLY A 420 14.82 -0.63 -7.07
N LEU A 421 15.08 -1.53 -6.13
CA LEU A 421 15.76 -1.22 -4.86
C LEU A 421 17.29 -1.19 -4.99
N ARG A 422 17.86 -1.67 -6.11
CA ARG A 422 19.30 -1.63 -6.35
C ARG A 422 19.70 -0.21 -6.75
N THR A 423 20.53 0.43 -5.93
CA THR A 423 21.10 1.75 -6.19
C THR A 423 22.62 1.72 -6.15
N GLU A 424 23.24 2.65 -6.85
CA GLU A 424 24.68 2.86 -6.89
C GLU A 424 25.00 4.27 -6.38
N VAL A 425 26.02 4.38 -5.53
CA VAL A 425 26.53 5.66 -5.04
C VAL A 425 27.90 5.87 -5.67
N PRO A 426 28.12 6.97 -6.39
CA PRO A 426 29.35 7.19 -7.13
C PRO A 426 30.53 7.38 -6.18
N GLU A 427 31.65 6.70 -6.47
CA GLU A 427 32.89 6.86 -5.72
C GLU A 427 33.60 8.16 -6.12
N ASN A 428 34.17 8.88 -5.15
CA ASN A 428 34.93 10.11 -5.35
C ASN A 428 34.15 11.25 -6.04
N ALA A 429 32.82 11.22 -5.95
CA ALA A 429 31.95 12.29 -6.43
C ALA A 429 31.58 13.25 -5.29
N ARG A 430 31.52 14.54 -5.61
CA ARG A 430 31.20 15.60 -4.63
C ARG A 430 30.31 16.67 -5.23
N ALA A 431 29.55 17.34 -4.37
CA ALA A 431 28.84 18.55 -4.71
C ALA A 431 29.46 19.73 -3.94
N THR A 432 29.79 20.80 -4.67
CA THR A 432 30.10 22.11 -4.11
C THR A 432 28.84 22.96 -4.18
N ILE A 433 28.38 23.45 -3.05
CA ILE A 433 27.13 24.19 -2.91
C ILE A 433 27.45 25.56 -2.34
N THR A 434 27.08 26.61 -3.08
CA THR A 434 27.16 28.00 -2.66
C THR A 434 25.76 28.48 -2.31
N LEU A 435 25.57 28.92 -1.08
CA LEU A 435 24.28 29.41 -0.57
C LEU A 435 24.31 30.93 -0.46
N THR A 436 23.27 31.58 -0.98
CA THR A 436 23.06 33.03 -0.83
C THR A 436 21.79 33.29 -0.05
N ASP A 437 21.89 34.04 1.05
CA ASP A 437 20.74 34.36 1.90
C ASP A 437 19.71 35.21 1.16
N VAL A 438 18.44 34.86 1.32
CA VAL A 438 17.29 35.60 0.83
C VAL A 438 16.54 36.19 2.03
N PRO A 439 16.06 37.46 1.97
CA PRO A 439 15.26 38.02 3.03
C PRO A 439 14.02 37.15 3.33
N SER A 440 13.86 36.75 4.59
CA SER A 440 12.73 35.93 5.05
C SER A 440 12.30 36.39 6.45
N THR A 441 11.00 36.26 6.73
CA THR A 441 10.41 36.51 8.06
C THR A 441 10.43 35.26 8.94
N ASP A 442 10.48 34.07 8.32
CA ASP A 442 10.26 32.79 8.99
C ASP A 442 11.46 31.87 8.77
N GLY A 443 12.51 32.10 9.56
CA GLY A 443 13.77 31.35 9.47
C GLY A 443 14.64 31.76 8.28
N ARG A 444 15.78 31.09 8.15
CA ARG A 444 16.78 31.34 7.10
C ARG A 444 16.40 30.61 5.81
N MET A 445 16.26 31.39 4.74
CA MET A 445 16.02 30.93 3.37
C MET A 445 17.21 31.28 2.48
N VAL A 446 17.56 30.42 1.53
CA VAL A 446 18.73 30.59 0.65
C VAL A 446 18.42 30.22 -0.80
N THR A 447 19.10 30.85 -1.76
CA THR A 447 19.28 30.24 -3.08
C THR A 447 20.55 29.40 -3.08
N ALA A 448 20.57 28.32 -3.87
CA ALA A 448 21.68 27.39 -3.97
C ALA A 448 22.22 27.34 -5.40
N GLU A 449 23.53 27.51 -5.56
CA GLU A 449 24.27 27.15 -6.76
C GLU A 449 25.08 25.89 -6.49
N VAL A 450 24.85 24.85 -7.28
CA VAL A 450 25.39 23.51 -7.08
C VAL A 450 26.31 23.15 -8.23
N THR A 451 27.54 22.75 -7.93
CA THR A 451 28.50 22.19 -8.89
C THR A 451 28.83 20.76 -8.50
N ILE A 452 28.50 19.82 -9.37
CA ILE A 452 28.77 18.39 -9.24
C ILE A 452 30.08 18.05 -9.95
N ASP A 453 30.97 17.37 -9.24
CA ASP A 453 32.26 16.88 -9.74
C ASP A 453 32.28 15.34 -9.65
N PRO A 454 32.56 14.61 -10.75
CA PRO A 454 32.89 15.11 -12.08
C PRO A 454 31.69 15.72 -12.83
N PRO A 455 31.89 16.71 -13.73
CA PRO A 455 30.80 17.40 -14.44
C PRO A 455 29.90 16.51 -15.33
N GLY A 456 30.41 15.35 -15.73
CA GLY A 456 29.69 14.36 -16.54
C GLY A 456 29.03 13.25 -15.73
N LEU A 457 28.95 13.39 -14.40
CA LEU A 457 28.34 12.39 -13.52
C LEU A 457 26.85 12.19 -13.80
N VAL A 458 26.14 13.30 -14.06
CA VAL A 458 24.71 13.34 -14.32
C VAL A 458 24.48 13.56 -15.81
N SER A 459 23.63 12.73 -16.41
CA SER A 459 23.24 12.78 -17.81
C SER A 459 22.39 14.02 -18.13
N ASP A 460 22.02 14.18 -19.40
CA ASP A 460 21.17 15.29 -19.84
C ASP A 460 19.67 15.08 -19.56
N ASP A 461 19.23 13.84 -19.24
CA ASP A 461 17.83 13.47 -18.94
C ASP A 461 17.74 12.61 -17.66
N PRO A 462 18.23 13.11 -16.49
CA PRO A 462 18.19 12.37 -15.23
C PRO A 462 16.75 12.27 -14.71
N GLU A 463 16.46 11.28 -13.86
CA GLU A 463 15.14 11.23 -13.21
C GLU A 463 14.92 12.40 -12.26
N TRP A 464 15.95 12.84 -11.53
CA TRP A 464 15.91 14.14 -10.87
C TRP A 464 17.29 14.65 -10.47
N VAL A 465 17.39 15.99 -10.45
CA VAL A 465 18.33 16.74 -9.62
C VAL A 465 17.52 17.78 -8.89
N SER A 466 17.35 17.63 -7.57
CA SER A 466 16.44 18.48 -6.79
C SER A 466 16.98 18.76 -5.40
N ILE A 467 16.51 19.83 -4.77
CA ILE A 467 16.64 20.01 -3.33
C ILE A 467 15.31 19.67 -2.68
N LEU A 468 15.35 18.75 -1.71
CA LEU A 468 14.23 18.43 -0.84
C LEU A 468 14.50 19.06 0.52
N SER A 469 13.49 19.75 1.06
CA SER A 469 13.42 20.14 2.46
C SER A 469 12.14 19.56 3.06
N TRP A 470 12.24 18.84 4.17
CA TRP A 470 11.08 18.19 4.80
C TRP A 470 11.18 18.26 6.33
N GLN A 471 10.06 17.94 7.01
CA GLN A 471 9.92 18.01 8.46
C GLN A 471 10.07 19.45 9.03
N GLY A 472 9.64 20.44 8.23
CA GLY A 472 9.70 21.85 8.57
C GLY A 472 8.68 22.35 9.60
N GLY A 473 7.72 21.52 9.99
CA GLY A 473 6.53 21.94 10.74
C GLY A 473 5.37 22.32 9.81
N ILE A 474 4.14 22.03 10.22
CA ILE A 474 2.94 22.22 9.37
C ILE A 474 2.67 23.70 9.08
N GLU A 475 3.05 24.57 10.01
CA GLU A 475 2.96 26.01 9.90
C GLU A 475 3.87 26.61 8.82
N ASN A 476 4.92 25.87 8.39
CA ASN A 476 5.91 26.33 7.41
C ASN A 476 5.72 25.59 6.08
N ASP A 477 4.81 26.08 5.23
CA ASP A 477 4.46 25.44 3.95
C ASP A 477 4.11 23.95 4.11
N ARG A 478 3.37 23.61 5.17
CA ARG A 478 2.96 22.23 5.49
C ARG A 478 4.13 21.30 5.82
N GLY A 479 5.35 21.83 5.91
CA GLY A 479 6.56 21.11 6.30
C GLY A 479 7.20 20.29 5.19
N LEU A 480 6.86 20.55 3.92
CA LEU A 480 7.47 19.90 2.76
C LEU A 480 7.72 20.93 1.65
N PHE A 481 8.95 20.95 1.13
CA PHE A 481 9.38 21.80 0.04
C PHE A 481 10.30 21.02 -0.92
N ILE A 482 10.03 21.09 -2.22
CA ILE A 482 10.77 20.38 -3.25
C ILE A 482 11.05 21.35 -4.40
N ASP A 483 12.33 21.55 -4.73
CA ASP A 483 12.78 22.40 -5.83
C ASP A 483 13.60 21.57 -6.84
N PRO A 484 13.02 21.20 -8.01
CA PRO A 484 13.77 20.68 -9.14
C PRO A 484 14.75 21.74 -9.67
N LEU A 485 16.04 21.44 -9.70
CA LEU A 485 17.05 22.45 -10.02
C LEU A 485 17.15 22.72 -11.52
N GLU A 486 17.34 23.99 -11.88
CA GLU A 486 17.65 24.39 -13.24
C GLU A 486 19.10 24.04 -13.57
N ARG A 487 19.33 23.29 -14.65
CA ARG A 487 20.68 23.02 -15.17
C ARG A 487 21.19 24.23 -15.96
N VAL A 488 22.24 24.87 -15.46
CA VAL A 488 22.87 26.04 -16.09
C VAL A 488 24.15 25.69 -16.88
N GLY A 489 24.70 24.49 -16.67
CA GLY A 489 25.87 23.98 -17.37
C GLY A 489 26.14 22.51 -17.05
N ALA A 490 27.19 21.93 -17.63
CA ALA A 490 27.60 20.55 -17.33
C ALA A 490 27.97 20.41 -15.84
N GLY A 491 27.19 19.62 -15.10
CA GLY A 491 27.33 19.47 -13.66
C GLY A 491 26.97 20.71 -12.83
N ILE A 492 26.44 21.78 -13.44
CA ILE A 492 26.12 23.03 -12.72
C ILE A 492 24.61 23.24 -12.71
N TYR A 493 24.06 23.41 -11.52
CA TYR A 493 22.63 23.55 -11.25
C TYR A 493 22.36 24.75 -10.33
N ARG A 494 21.15 25.29 -10.40
CA ARG A 494 20.69 26.40 -9.56
C ARG A 494 19.28 26.13 -9.03
N SER A 495 19.04 26.48 -7.77
CA SER A 495 17.70 26.47 -7.20
C SER A 495 16.78 27.47 -7.90
N THR A 496 15.54 27.08 -8.17
CA THR A 496 14.57 27.97 -8.83
C THR A 496 13.76 28.81 -7.84
N GLU A 497 13.69 28.34 -6.59
CA GLU A 497 12.99 28.98 -5.48
C GLU A 497 13.87 29.09 -4.23
N PRO A 498 13.56 30.00 -3.28
CA PRO A 498 14.25 30.05 -1.99
C PRO A 498 14.04 28.77 -1.16
N VAL A 499 15.14 28.19 -0.69
CA VAL A 499 15.19 26.92 0.04
C VAL A 499 15.31 27.15 1.55
N PRO A 500 14.50 26.51 2.40
CA PRO A 500 14.66 26.58 3.86
C PRO A 500 15.86 25.76 4.34
N VAL A 501 16.67 26.34 5.23
CA VAL A 501 17.90 25.72 5.78
C VAL A 501 18.11 26.02 7.26
N SER A 502 17.03 26.06 8.04
CA SER A 502 17.08 26.36 9.48
C SER A 502 15.93 25.70 10.26
N GLY A 503 15.91 25.85 11.59
CA GLY A 503 14.84 25.30 12.41
C GLY A 503 14.85 23.78 12.42
N THR A 504 13.69 23.15 12.20
CA THR A 504 13.55 21.68 12.17
C THR A 504 13.71 21.08 10.77
N TRP A 505 13.80 21.91 9.73
CA TRP A 505 13.93 21.47 8.35
C TRP A 505 15.14 20.55 8.17
N LYS A 506 14.95 19.44 7.46
CA LYS A 506 16.05 18.62 6.94
C LYS A 506 16.16 18.88 5.44
N THR A 507 17.29 19.42 5.00
CA THR A 507 17.49 19.88 3.62
C THR A 507 18.65 19.14 2.98
N LEU A 508 18.42 18.60 1.78
CA LEU A 508 19.41 17.80 1.04
C LEU A 508 19.28 18.01 -0.47
N LEU A 509 20.42 17.98 -1.15
CA LEU A 509 20.51 17.82 -2.60
C LEU A 509 20.34 16.33 -2.93
N ARG A 510 19.45 16.02 -3.86
CA ARG A 510 19.10 14.68 -4.32
C ARG A 510 19.45 14.53 -5.79
N VAL A 511 20.00 13.39 -6.16
CA VAL A 511 20.30 13.04 -7.56
C VAL A 511 19.88 11.61 -7.82
N GLN A 512 19.07 11.41 -8.86
CA GLN A 512 18.85 10.10 -9.46
C GLN A 512 19.06 10.16 -10.97
N ASP A 513 19.89 9.24 -11.48
CA ASP A 513 20.16 9.03 -12.89
C ASP A 513 20.40 7.53 -13.17
N GLY A 514 19.39 6.85 -13.69
CA GLY A 514 19.37 5.41 -13.90
C GLY A 514 19.47 4.64 -12.59
N THR A 515 20.61 3.98 -12.36
CA THR A 515 20.88 3.24 -11.10
C THR A 515 21.61 4.08 -10.06
N THR A 516 22.15 5.24 -10.47
CA THR A 516 22.75 6.19 -9.53
C THR A 516 21.64 6.83 -8.72
N MET A 517 21.65 6.68 -7.40
CA MET A 517 20.71 7.33 -6.50
C MET A 517 21.46 7.74 -5.23
N THR A 518 21.66 9.04 -5.07
CA THR A 518 22.60 9.59 -4.11
C THR A 518 22.18 10.98 -3.65
N ALA A 519 22.72 11.43 -2.53
CA ALA A 519 22.41 12.73 -1.99
C ALA A 519 23.58 13.36 -1.23
N VAL A 520 23.47 14.67 -1.01
CA VAL A 520 24.37 15.47 -0.17
C VAL A 520 23.53 16.26 0.83
N PRO A 521 23.80 16.18 2.15
CA PRO A 521 23.08 16.99 3.10
C PRO A 521 23.48 18.46 2.92
N ILE A 522 22.51 19.37 3.02
CA ILE A 522 22.71 20.82 3.02
C ILE A 522 22.59 21.33 4.45
N PHE A 523 21.44 21.07 5.09
CA PHE A 523 21.16 21.40 6.47
C PHE A 523 20.48 20.22 7.18
N LEU A 524 20.95 19.85 8.37
CA LEU A 524 20.25 18.92 9.25
C LEU A 524 20.34 19.46 10.68
N PRO A 525 19.24 19.65 11.40
CA PRO A 525 19.29 20.15 12.77
C PRO A 525 20.04 19.19 13.70
N ALA A 526 20.57 19.68 14.82
CA ALA A 526 21.02 18.78 15.88
C ALA A 526 19.84 17.93 16.37
N ASP A 527 20.06 16.63 16.57
CA ASP A 527 19.09 15.74 17.17
C ASP A 527 19.72 14.99 18.35
N PRO A 528 19.55 15.51 19.58
CA PRO A 528 20.03 14.86 20.80
C PRO A 528 19.40 13.48 21.05
N GLY A 529 18.18 13.23 20.55
CA GLY A 529 17.45 11.98 20.76
C GLY A 529 18.11 10.76 20.10
N ILE A 530 18.85 11.00 19.01
CA ILE A 530 19.68 10.01 18.32
C ILE A 530 21.19 10.32 18.40
N GLY A 531 21.58 11.33 19.18
CA GLY A 531 22.98 11.76 19.32
C GLY A 531 23.61 12.33 18.04
N ALA A 532 22.80 12.81 17.10
CA ALA A 532 23.30 13.31 15.82
C ALA A 532 23.61 14.83 15.89
N PRO A 533 24.85 15.25 15.58
CA PRO A 533 25.21 16.66 15.58
C PRO A 533 24.55 17.40 14.42
N GLU A 534 24.39 18.72 14.55
CA GLU A 534 23.94 19.58 13.46
C GLU A 534 24.88 19.48 12.25
N VAL A 535 24.28 19.44 11.06
CA VAL A 535 24.97 19.70 9.80
C VAL A 535 24.57 21.09 9.35
N ALA A 536 25.44 22.07 9.59
CA ALA A 536 25.17 23.47 9.28
C ALA A 536 25.13 23.74 7.77
N ALA A 537 24.30 24.71 7.36
CA ALA A 537 24.27 25.24 6.00
C ALA A 537 25.25 26.40 5.83
N ASP A 538 26.54 26.10 5.72
CA ASP A 538 27.56 27.12 5.47
C ASP A 538 27.34 27.83 4.12
N SER A 539 27.76 29.09 4.00
CA SER A 539 27.63 29.87 2.75
C SER A 539 28.30 29.21 1.54
N THR A 540 29.32 28.40 1.79
CA THR A 540 29.97 27.57 0.78
C THR A 540 30.43 26.27 1.42
N MET A 541 30.07 25.14 0.81
CA MET A 541 30.43 23.81 1.30
C MET A 541 30.75 22.88 0.14
N THR A 542 31.67 21.95 0.37
CA THR A 542 31.94 20.84 -0.55
C THR A 542 31.82 19.54 0.23
N ARG A 543 30.93 18.65 -0.21
CA ARG A 543 30.62 17.39 0.49
C ARG A 543 30.56 16.24 -0.51
N GLU A 544 30.94 15.06 -0.04
CA GLU A 544 30.85 13.83 -0.84
C GLU A 544 29.40 13.33 -0.93
N PHE A 545 29.08 12.74 -2.07
CA PHE A 545 27.83 12.04 -2.27
C PHE A 545 27.75 10.79 -1.38
N MET A 546 26.57 10.52 -0.83
CA MET A 546 26.33 9.38 0.05
C MET A 546 24.97 8.74 -0.22
N PRO A 547 24.73 7.49 0.25
CA PRO A 547 23.42 6.87 0.12
C PRO A 547 22.35 7.76 0.74
N GLU A 548 21.36 8.16 -0.07
CA GLU A 548 20.30 9.07 0.35
C GLU A 548 19.56 8.60 1.59
N ILE A 549 19.36 7.27 1.70
CA ILE A 549 18.72 6.64 2.86
C ILE A 549 19.40 6.97 4.19
N LYS A 550 20.71 7.28 4.22
CA LYS A 550 21.41 7.69 5.45
C LYS A 550 21.03 9.10 5.91
N ILE A 551 20.51 9.91 5.00
CA ILE A 551 20.06 11.28 5.28
C ILE A 551 18.55 11.26 5.58
N LEU A 552 17.76 10.57 4.74
CA LEU A 552 16.30 10.50 4.91
C LEU A 552 15.88 9.60 6.08
N GLN A 553 16.65 8.56 6.40
CA GLN A 553 16.44 7.72 7.58
C GLN A 553 17.59 7.93 8.56
N ARG A 554 17.84 9.20 8.93
CA ARG A 554 18.92 9.57 9.86
C ARG A 554 18.78 8.88 11.22
N GLU A 555 17.55 8.54 11.60
CA GLU A 555 17.15 7.85 12.82
C GLU A 555 17.47 6.35 12.79
N ARG A 556 17.71 5.79 11.60
CA ARG A 556 18.03 4.38 11.42
C ARG A 556 19.48 4.12 11.84
N SER A 557 19.65 3.19 12.76
CA SER A 557 20.96 2.65 13.10
C SER A 557 21.46 1.73 12.00
N PHE A 558 22.77 1.76 11.76
CA PHE A 558 23.48 0.78 10.93
C PHE A 558 24.51 -0.01 11.74
N ASP A 559 24.51 0.17 13.07
CA ASP A 559 25.43 -0.48 14.00
C ASP A 559 24.79 -1.74 14.62
N TYR A 560 24.70 -2.79 13.80
CA TYR A 560 24.21 -4.10 14.21
C TYR A 560 24.95 -5.22 13.46
N PRO A 561 24.92 -6.47 13.96
CA PRO A 561 25.51 -7.60 13.25
C PRO A 561 24.90 -7.76 11.85
N SER A 562 25.75 -7.88 10.82
CA SER A 562 25.32 -7.87 9.40
C SER A 562 24.27 -8.93 9.03
N TRP A 563 24.20 -10.05 9.76
CA TRP A 563 23.22 -11.10 9.54
C TRP A 563 21.82 -10.76 10.10
N LEU A 564 21.73 -9.86 11.08
CA LEU A 564 20.50 -9.62 11.86
C LEU A 564 19.39 -9.03 11.01
N PHE A 565 19.72 -8.02 10.21
CA PHE A 565 18.78 -7.38 9.29
C PHE A 565 18.23 -8.38 8.26
N MET A 566 19.09 -9.25 7.72
CA MET A 566 18.69 -10.28 6.78
C MET A 566 17.71 -11.28 7.43
N VAL A 567 18.01 -11.77 8.64
CA VAL A 567 17.13 -12.71 9.35
C VAL A 567 15.78 -12.06 9.68
N ALA A 568 15.78 -10.82 10.18
CA ALA A 568 14.55 -10.09 10.47
C ALA A 568 13.72 -9.88 9.20
N GLY A 569 14.35 -9.49 8.08
CA GLY A 569 13.70 -9.38 6.77
C GLY A 569 13.14 -10.72 6.27
N LEU A 570 13.84 -11.84 6.49
CA LEU A 570 13.35 -13.17 6.13
C LEU A 570 12.13 -13.61 6.95
N VAL A 571 12.04 -13.21 8.22
CA VAL A 571 10.85 -13.45 9.05
C VAL A 571 9.65 -12.71 8.47
N VAL A 572 9.80 -11.42 8.19
CA VAL A 572 8.75 -10.62 7.54
C VAL A 572 8.34 -11.24 6.21
N LEU A 573 9.31 -11.61 5.36
CA LEU A 573 9.05 -12.27 4.09
C LEU A 573 8.27 -13.57 4.27
N ALA A 574 8.65 -14.41 5.24
CA ALA A 574 7.94 -15.65 5.53
C ALA A 574 6.49 -15.38 5.94
N CYS A 575 6.24 -14.38 6.78
CA CYS A 575 4.88 -13.96 7.16
C CYS A 575 4.07 -13.50 5.93
N SER A 576 4.65 -12.66 5.06
CA SER A 576 4.01 -12.20 3.81
C SER A 576 3.65 -13.36 2.88
N LEU A 577 4.59 -14.31 2.70
CA LEU A 577 4.39 -15.48 1.84
C LEU A 577 3.33 -16.43 2.41
N ILE A 578 3.25 -16.59 3.73
CA ILE A 578 2.16 -17.34 4.39
C ILE A 578 0.81 -16.71 4.09
N LEU A 579 0.70 -15.38 4.17
CA LEU A 579 -0.54 -14.67 3.86
C LEU A 579 -0.97 -14.86 2.39
N ILE A 580 -0.04 -14.66 1.44
CA ILE A 580 -0.30 -14.85 0.01
C ILE A 580 -0.70 -16.30 -0.27
N ALA A 581 0.00 -17.27 0.33
CA ALA A 581 -0.32 -18.69 0.20
C ALA A 581 -1.70 -19.01 0.78
N ALA A 582 -2.08 -18.42 1.91
CA ALA A 582 -3.40 -18.60 2.50
C ALA A 582 -4.51 -18.06 1.60
N LEU A 583 -4.35 -16.85 1.05
CA LEU A 583 -5.31 -16.26 0.10
C LEU A 583 -5.47 -17.11 -1.15
N ALA A 584 -4.36 -17.56 -1.75
CA ALA A 584 -4.36 -18.42 -2.93
C ALA A 584 -5.00 -19.79 -2.62
N TRP A 585 -4.67 -20.39 -1.48
CA TRP A 585 -5.26 -21.63 -1.00
C TRP A 585 -6.77 -21.50 -0.81
N GLY A 586 -7.22 -20.43 -0.14
CA GLY A 586 -8.64 -20.24 0.16
C GLY A 586 -9.46 -19.99 -1.10
N ALA A 587 -8.94 -19.19 -2.04
CA ALA A 587 -9.55 -19.01 -3.35
C ALA A 587 -9.68 -20.34 -4.13
N GLY A 588 -8.61 -21.15 -4.17
CA GLY A 588 -8.63 -22.48 -4.79
C GLY A 588 -9.56 -23.47 -4.09
N ARG A 589 -9.64 -23.42 -2.75
CA ARG A 589 -10.55 -24.23 -1.95
C ARG A 589 -12.01 -23.92 -2.26
N ILE A 590 -12.38 -22.64 -2.32
CA ILE A 590 -13.74 -22.19 -2.68
C ILE A 590 -14.09 -22.74 -4.07
N ASN A 591 -13.19 -22.61 -5.03
CA ASN A 591 -13.42 -23.09 -6.39
C ASN A 591 -13.65 -24.61 -6.43
N ASN A 592 -12.72 -25.39 -5.88
CA ASN A 592 -12.79 -26.86 -5.92
C ASN A 592 -14.06 -27.39 -5.27
N LYS A 593 -14.42 -26.88 -4.08
CA LYS A 593 -15.57 -27.38 -3.33
C LYS A 593 -16.91 -27.01 -3.96
N GLN A 594 -16.99 -25.88 -4.67
CA GLN A 594 -18.20 -25.52 -5.42
C GLN A 594 -18.39 -26.43 -6.65
N GLN A 595 -17.31 -26.78 -7.36
CA GLN A 595 -17.39 -27.70 -8.50
C GLN A 595 -17.82 -29.11 -8.07
N GLU A 596 -17.31 -29.62 -6.94
CA GLU A 596 -17.71 -30.93 -6.39
C GLU A 596 -19.21 -31.01 -6.09
N THR A 597 -19.83 -29.91 -5.65
CA THR A 597 -21.27 -29.87 -5.32
C THR A 597 -22.20 -29.70 -6.50
N GLY A 598 -21.70 -29.57 -7.74
CA GLY A 598 -22.53 -29.45 -8.93
C GLY A 598 -23.35 -28.15 -9.02
N ALA A 599 -23.05 -27.15 -8.20
CA ALA A 599 -23.69 -25.83 -8.22
C ALA A 599 -23.29 -25.07 -9.50
N ARG A 600 -23.90 -25.43 -10.62
CA ARG A 600 -23.83 -24.68 -11.88
C ARG A 600 -24.57 -23.36 -11.69
N THR A 601 -23.87 -22.24 -11.79
CA THR A 601 -24.51 -20.93 -11.96
C THR A 601 -24.88 -20.70 -13.42
N ASP A 602 -26.10 -20.21 -13.59
CA ASP A 602 -26.77 -19.89 -14.85
C ASP A 602 -25.91 -19.19 -15.89
N SER A 603 -26.20 -19.55 -17.13
CA SER A 603 -25.87 -18.81 -18.35
C SER A 603 -26.08 -17.30 -18.18
N ARG A 604 -25.12 -16.53 -18.70
CA ARG A 604 -25.19 -15.07 -18.88
C ARG A 604 -26.60 -14.60 -19.24
N PRO A 605 -27.06 -13.41 -18.78
CA PRO A 605 -28.25 -12.80 -19.35
C PRO A 605 -28.02 -12.61 -20.85
N THR A 606 -28.66 -13.46 -21.67
CA THR A 606 -28.86 -13.18 -23.08
C THR A 606 -29.77 -11.98 -23.15
N VAL A 607 -29.20 -10.83 -23.52
CA VAL A 607 -29.99 -9.68 -23.99
C VAL A 607 -30.73 -10.17 -25.23
N GLN A 608 -32.01 -10.54 -25.06
CA GLN A 608 -32.88 -10.74 -26.21
C GLN A 608 -33.16 -9.35 -26.81
N PRO A 609 -33.01 -9.19 -28.14
CA PRO A 609 -33.50 -7.98 -28.79
C PRO A 609 -35.01 -7.91 -28.59
N GLN A 610 -35.49 -6.80 -28.04
CA GLN A 610 -36.91 -6.50 -27.98
C GLN A 610 -37.44 -6.45 -29.41
N THR A 611 -38.37 -7.34 -29.74
CA THR A 611 -39.25 -7.22 -30.91
C THR A 611 -40.50 -6.45 -30.53
#